data_AF-A0A7L9TYY8-F1
#
_entry.id   AF-A0A7L9TYY8-F1
#
_cell.length_a   1.000
_cell.length_b   1.000
_cell.length_c   1.000
_cell.angle_alpha   90.00
_cell.angle_beta   90.00
_cell.angle_gamma   90.00
#
_symmetry.space_group_name_H-M   'P 1'
#
loop_
_entity.id
_entity.type
_entity.pdbx_description
1 polymer ?
#
loop_
_entity_poly.entity_id
_entity_poly.type
_entity_poly.pdbx_seq_one_letter_code
_entity_poly.pdbx_strand_id
1 'polypeptide(L)'
;MRTWRIAIEKVALDRSCEGARKSGGHWHSEGVPALYAAMTVELAVLEKFVHTEEVDEEPLVLVAIDLPDDPELGLDVAREDLPEGWDSLDDGGSAMLFGTAFLKKREHLYMRVPSVIVGEGVNLVINPAHHAYEQVKLSIARSFSFDPRMFKR
;
A
#
# COMPACT_ATOMS: atom_id res chain seq x y z
N MET A 1 7.25 -1.13 13.61
CA MET A 1 6.75 0.24 13.31
C MET A 1 5.25 0.25 13.00
N ARG A 2 4.56 1.40 13.05
CA ARG A 2 3.13 1.52 12.67
C ARG A 2 2.95 2.27 11.35
N THR A 3 2.11 1.72 10.46
CA THR A 3 1.72 2.30 9.17
C THR A 3 0.20 2.27 9.01
N TRP A 4 -0.30 2.89 7.94
CA TRP A 4 -1.72 3.21 7.80
C TRP A 4 -2.26 2.86 6.43
N ARG A 5 -3.53 2.46 6.36
CA ARG A 5 -4.28 2.42 5.09
C ARG A 5 -5.73 2.81 5.33
N ILE A 6 -6.38 3.33 4.30
CA ILE A 6 -7.85 3.38 4.24
C ILE A 6 -8.34 2.18 3.45
N ALA A 7 -9.35 1.48 3.96
CA ALA A 7 -9.90 0.29 3.33
C ALA A 7 -11.42 0.22 3.52
N ILE A 8 -12.07 -0.55 2.66
CA ILE A 8 -13.49 -0.90 2.82
C ILE A 8 -13.63 -1.81 4.05
N GLU A 9 -14.52 -1.45 4.98
CA GLU A 9 -14.67 -2.06 6.30
C GLU A 9 -14.77 -3.59 6.26
N LYS A 10 -15.60 -4.14 5.37
CA LYS A 10 -15.84 -5.60 5.26
C LYS A 10 -14.59 -6.43 4.94
N VAL A 11 -13.57 -5.84 4.33
CA VAL A 11 -12.30 -6.50 3.95
C VAL A 11 -11.09 -5.82 4.58
N ALA A 12 -11.29 -4.85 5.47
CA ALA A 12 -10.22 -4.00 6.01
C ALA A 12 -9.14 -4.78 6.77
N LEU A 13 -9.51 -5.91 7.36
CA LEU A 13 -8.65 -6.80 8.13
C LEU A 13 -8.28 -8.09 7.39
N ASP A 14 -8.59 -8.20 6.08
CA ASP A 14 -8.18 -9.35 5.28
C ASP A 14 -6.65 -9.40 5.18
N ARG A 15 -6.08 -10.48 5.74
CA ARG A 15 -4.64 -10.72 5.72
C ARG A 15 -4.17 -11.43 4.45
N SER A 16 -5.08 -12.09 3.72
CA SER A 16 -4.74 -12.86 2.52
C SER A 16 -4.39 -11.97 1.33
N CYS A 17 -4.88 -10.72 1.34
CA CYS A 17 -4.73 -9.76 0.25
C CYS A 17 -5.30 -10.29 -1.08
N GLU A 18 -6.37 -11.07 -1.02
CA GLU A 18 -6.95 -11.74 -2.19
C GLU A 18 -7.50 -10.74 -3.20
N GLY A 19 -8.03 -9.60 -2.74
CA GLY A 19 -8.48 -8.52 -3.61
C GLY A 19 -7.34 -7.97 -4.48
N ALA A 20 -6.21 -7.59 -3.84
CA ALA A 20 -5.03 -7.12 -4.54
C ALA A 20 -4.47 -8.19 -5.49
N ARG A 21 -4.36 -9.44 -5.00
CA ARG A 21 -3.91 -10.58 -5.81
C ARG A 21 -4.70 -10.73 -7.11
N LYS A 22 -6.01 -10.48 -7.11
CA LYS A 22 -6.86 -10.63 -8.30
C LYS A 22 -6.80 -9.45 -9.27
N SER A 23 -6.53 -8.24 -8.79
CA SER A 23 -6.55 -7.05 -9.63
C SER A 23 -5.16 -6.61 -10.12
N GLY A 24 -4.10 -7.02 -9.42
CA GLY A 24 -2.82 -6.34 -9.53
C GLY A 24 -2.89 -4.91 -9.00
N GLY A 25 -1.82 -4.15 -9.21
CA GLY A 25 -1.71 -2.74 -8.84
C GLY A 25 -0.34 -2.18 -9.20
N HIS A 26 -0.10 -0.93 -8.80
CA HIS A 26 1.09 -0.19 -9.22
C HIS A 26 2.43 -0.92 -8.96
N TRP A 27 2.57 -1.59 -7.81
CA TRP A 27 3.78 -2.34 -7.45
C TRP A 27 3.63 -3.87 -7.53
N HIS A 28 2.57 -4.41 -8.15
CA HIS A 28 2.43 -5.87 -8.24
C HIS A 28 1.55 -6.37 -9.39
N SER A 29 1.94 -7.47 -10.00
CA SER A 29 1.15 -8.15 -11.03
C SER A 29 -0.01 -8.92 -10.45
N GLU A 30 -1.03 -9.14 -11.28
CA GLU A 30 -2.09 -10.10 -11.01
C GLU A 30 -1.51 -11.48 -10.64
N GLY A 31 -2.13 -12.14 -9.68
CA GLY A 31 -1.73 -13.42 -9.12
C GLY A 31 -0.77 -13.31 -7.92
N VAL A 32 -0.20 -12.13 -7.63
CA VAL A 32 0.76 -11.93 -6.54
C VAL A 32 0.11 -11.10 -5.41
N PRO A 33 -0.01 -11.62 -4.17
CA PRO A 33 -0.63 -10.86 -3.09
C PRO A 33 0.31 -9.74 -2.60
N ALA A 34 -0.25 -8.57 -2.30
CA ALA A 34 0.48 -7.42 -1.77
C ALA A 34 -0.42 -6.60 -0.83
N LEU A 35 0.12 -6.15 0.30
CA LEU A 35 -0.55 -5.23 1.21
C LEU A 35 0.09 -3.83 1.11
N TYR A 36 -0.72 -2.84 0.75
CA TYR A 36 -0.29 -1.45 0.63
C TYR A 36 -0.58 -0.70 1.92
N ALA A 37 0.39 0.10 2.34
CA ALA A 37 0.28 1.01 3.47
C ALA A 37 1.06 2.29 3.20
N ALA A 38 0.75 3.35 3.95
CA ALA A 38 1.47 4.60 3.96
C ALA A 38 2.07 4.84 5.35
N MET A 39 3.20 5.55 5.42
CA MET A 39 3.84 5.89 6.69
C MET A 39 3.01 6.86 7.54
N THR A 40 2.15 7.66 6.92
CA THR A 40 1.29 8.64 7.61
C THR A 40 -0.18 8.47 7.25
N VAL A 41 -1.06 8.96 8.12
CA VAL A 41 -2.51 8.90 7.88
C VAL A 41 -2.87 9.80 6.70
N GLU A 42 -2.27 10.98 6.62
CA GLU A 42 -2.48 11.97 5.57
C GLU A 42 -2.15 11.38 4.20
N LEU A 43 -1.05 10.63 4.10
CA LEU A 43 -0.67 9.97 2.86
C LEU A 43 -1.64 8.82 2.51
N ALA A 44 -2.05 8.00 3.49
CA ALA A 44 -3.06 6.97 3.25
C ALA A 44 -4.41 7.56 2.75
N VAL A 45 -4.76 8.75 3.23
CA VAL A 45 -5.94 9.49 2.77
C VAL A 45 -5.76 9.94 1.32
N LEU A 46 -4.62 10.52 0.96
CA LEU A 46 -4.33 10.95 -0.41
C LEU A 46 -4.29 9.77 -1.39
N GLU A 47 -3.61 8.68 -1.01
CA GLU A 47 -3.53 7.45 -1.81
C GLU A 47 -4.92 6.87 -2.06
N LYS A 48 -5.79 6.79 -1.04
CA LYS A 48 -7.16 6.34 -1.28
C LYS A 48 -7.96 7.33 -2.12
N PHE A 49 -7.77 8.64 -1.92
CA PHE A 49 -8.54 9.68 -2.59
C PHE A 49 -8.31 9.70 -4.11
N VAL A 50 -7.06 9.59 -4.57
CA VAL A 50 -6.78 9.64 -6.03
C VAL A 50 -7.33 8.43 -6.79
N HIS A 51 -7.63 7.33 -6.08
CA HIS A 51 -8.27 6.13 -6.65
C HIS A 51 -9.79 6.13 -6.47
N THR A 52 -10.38 7.21 -5.95
CA THR A 52 -11.81 7.35 -5.67
C THR A 52 -12.42 8.35 -6.65
N GLU A 53 -13.32 7.89 -7.54
CA GLU A 53 -13.98 8.75 -8.53
C GLU A 53 -15.23 9.49 -7.97
N GLU A 54 -15.92 8.91 -6.98
CA GLU A 54 -17.08 9.48 -6.27
C GLU A 54 -17.03 9.11 -4.78
N VAL A 55 -17.89 9.70 -3.93
CA VAL A 55 -17.96 9.33 -2.50
C VAL A 55 -18.15 7.81 -2.39
N ASP A 56 -17.17 7.10 -1.80
CA ASP A 56 -17.20 5.64 -1.67
C ASP A 56 -18.56 5.19 -1.09
N GLU A 57 -19.32 4.38 -1.85
CA GLU A 57 -20.65 3.88 -1.43
C GLU A 57 -20.55 2.93 -0.23
N GLU A 58 -19.40 2.30 -0.05
CA GLU A 58 -19.15 1.35 1.02
C GLU A 58 -18.45 2.01 2.22
N PRO A 59 -18.78 1.62 3.47
CA PRO A 59 -18.13 2.13 4.66
C PRO A 59 -16.61 1.97 4.61
N LEU A 60 -15.89 3.07 4.82
CA LEU A 60 -14.43 3.07 4.92
C LEU A 60 -13.99 3.12 6.38
N VAL A 61 -12.81 2.56 6.63
CA VAL A 61 -12.14 2.62 7.92
C VAL A 61 -10.67 2.97 7.76
N LEU A 62 -10.13 3.66 8.76
CA LEU A 62 -8.69 3.80 8.94
C LEU A 62 -8.17 2.55 9.64
N VAL A 63 -7.23 1.87 8.99
CA VAL A 63 -6.59 0.67 9.51
C VAL A 63 -5.17 1.01 9.95
N ALA A 64 -4.84 0.66 11.19
CA ALA A 64 -3.47 0.63 11.67
C ALA A 64 -2.84 -0.73 11.32
N ILE A 65 -1.66 -0.69 10.74
CA ILE A 65 -0.84 -1.86 10.40
C ILE A 65 0.43 -1.78 11.25
N ASP A 66 0.52 -2.64 12.26
CA ASP A 66 1.70 -2.75 13.10
C ASP A 66 2.64 -3.82 12.53
N LEU A 67 3.81 -3.38 12.07
CA LEU A 67 4.90 -4.23 11.60
C LEU A 67 5.83 -4.58 12.76
N PRO A 68 6.53 -5.74 12.71
CA PRO A 68 7.56 -6.08 13.68
C PRO A 68 8.60 -4.97 13.82
N ASP A 69 9.18 -4.85 15.00
CA ASP A 69 10.19 -3.85 15.29
C ASP A 69 11.58 -4.39 14.97
N ASP A 70 11.81 -4.63 13.68
CA ASP A 70 13.07 -5.13 13.15
C ASP A 70 13.38 -4.42 11.81
N PRO A 71 14.42 -3.56 11.75
CA PRO A 71 14.76 -2.82 10.55
C PRO A 71 15.22 -3.71 9.39
N GLU A 72 15.78 -4.90 9.67
CA GLU A 72 16.30 -5.82 8.64
C GLU A 72 15.17 -6.45 7.81
N LEU A 73 13.93 -6.42 8.33
CA LEU A 73 12.75 -6.86 7.60
C LEU A 73 12.32 -5.90 6.49
N GLY A 74 12.88 -4.69 6.45
CA GLY A 74 12.58 -3.68 5.46
C GLY A 74 13.66 -3.54 4.40
N LEU A 75 13.23 -3.21 3.17
CA LEU A 75 14.10 -2.69 2.12
C LEU A 75 13.74 -1.23 1.84
N ASP A 76 14.64 -0.30 2.11
CA ASP A 76 14.50 1.09 1.68
C ASP A 76 14.94 1.22 0.22
N VAL A 77 14.01 1.56 -0.67
CA VAL A 77 14.29 1.74 -2.10
C VAL A 77 14.45 3.22 -2.38
N ALA A 78 15.65 3.63 -2.78
CA ALA A 78 15.90 5.02 -3.17
C ALA A 78 15.21 5.33 -4.50
N ARG A 79 14.89 6.61 -4.73
CA ARG A 79 14.21 7.04 -5.96
C ARG A 79 15.05 6.73 -7.20
N GLU A 80 16.37 6.78 -7.05
CA GLU A 80 17.35 6.55 -8.11
C GLU A 80 17.47 5.07 -8.47
N ASP A 81 17.04 4.17 -7.59
CA ASP A 81 17.05 2.71 -7.80
C ASP A 81 15.76 2.21 -8.47
N LEU A 82 14.76 3.08 -8.62
CA LEU A 82 13.50 2.74 -9.24
C LEU A 82 13.61 2.77 -10.78
N PRO A 83 12.81 1.94 -11.48
CA PRO A 83 12.76 1.97 -12.94
C PRO A 83 12.43 3.36 -13.47
N GLU A 84 12.98 3.71 -14.64
CA GLU A 84 12.62 4.94 -15.33
C GLU A 84 11.11 4.99 -15.61
N GLY A 85 10.48 6.12 -15.26
CA GLY A 85 9.04 6.31 -15.45
C GLY A 85 8.16 5.59 -14.44
N TRP A 86 8.69 5.05 -13.34
CA TRP A 86 7.90 4.37 -12.30
C TRP A 86 6.74 5.22 -11.76
N ASP A 87 6.85 6.54 -11.78
CA ASP A 87 5.84 7.49 -11.30
C ASP A 87 4.90 8.01 -12.41
N SER A 88 4.99 7.44 -13.61
CA SER A 88 4.09 7.72 -14.73
C SER A 88 2.81 6.88 -14.66
N LEU A 89 1.70 7.43 -15.17
CA LEU A 89 0.48 6.67 -15.40
C LEU A 89 0.64 5.62 -16.51
N ASP A 90 1.61 5.82 -17.40
CA ASP A 90 1.96 4.91 -18.49
C ASP A 90 3.42 4.47 -18.32
N ASP A 91 3.71 3.76 -17.22
CA ASP A 91 5.04 3.26 -16.88
C ASP A 91 5.44 1.98 -17.64
N GLY A 92 4.59 1.53 -18.57
CA GLY A 92 4.74 0.26 -19.29
C GLY A 92 4.73 -0.98 -18.39
N GLY A 93 4.27 -0.85 -17.14
CA GLY A 93 4.30 -1.91 -16.11
C GLY A 93 5.67 -2.09 -15.44
N SER A 94 6.60 -1.14 -15.58
CA SER A 94 7.94 -1.25 -15.00
C SER A 94 7.94 -1.26 -13.47
N ALA A 95 7.15 -0.39 -12.81
CA ALA A 95 6.98 -0.39 -11.35
C ALA A 95 6.33 -1.68 -10.86
N MET A 96 5.33 -2.16 -11.62
CA MET A 96 4.63 -3.42 -11.34
C MET A 96 5.59 -4.61 -11.35
N LEU A 97 6.46 -4.72 -12.37
CA LEU A 97 7.44 -5.79 -12.49
C LEU A 97 8.51 -5.70 -11.38
N PHE A 98 8.97 -4.50 -11.06
CA PHE A 98 9.93 -4.26 -9.99
C PHE A 98 9.39 -4.76 -8.64
N GLY A 99 8.20 -4.29 -8.24
CA GLY A 99 7.61 -4.72 -6.98
C GLY A 99 7.19 -6.19 -6.97
N THR A 100 6.79 -6.75 -8.12
CA THR A 100 6.55 -8.19 -8.27
C THR A 100 7.80 -9.02 -8.02
N ALA A 101 8.95 -8.58 -8.54
CA ALA A 101 10.22 -9.26 -8.31
C ALA A 101 10.58 -9.25 -6.82
N PHE A 102 10.40 -8.10 -6.15
CA PHE A 102 10.55 -7.98 -4.70
C PHE A 102 9.66 -8.98 -3.94
N LEU A 103 8.35 -9.02 -4.24
CA LEU A 103 7.38 -9.89 -3.59
C LEU A 103 7.69 -11.38 -3.79
N LYS A 104 8.17 -11.77 -4.98
CA LYS A 104 8.50 -13.16 -5.30
C LYS A 104 9.78 -13.66 -4.61
N LYS A 105 10.77 -12.79 -4.38
CA LYS A 105 12.01 -13.14 -3.69
C LYS A 105 11.78 -13.52 -2.22
N ARG A 106 10.84 -12.84 -1.54
CA ARG A 106 10.51 -13.06 -0.12
C ARG A 106 11.73 -12.93 0.81
N GLU A 107 12.70 -12.09 0.43
CA GLU A 107 13.91 -11.80 1.22
C GLU A 107 13.63 -10.79 2.34
N HIS A 108 12.76 -9.80 2.07
CA HIS A 108 12.30 -8.81 3.04
C HIS A 108 10.77 -8.86 3.18
N LEU A 109 10.27 -8.43 4.34
CA LEU A 109 8.84 -8.35 4.64
C LEU A 109 8.17 -7.22 3.88
N TYR A 110 8.83 -6.07 3.74
CA TYR A 110 8.27 -4.91 3.05
C TYR A 110 9.36 -4.12 2.32
N MET A 111 8.97 -3.47 1.24
CA MET A 111 9.78 -2.40 0.64
C MET A 111 9.15 -1.06 0.94
N ARG A 112 9.98 -0.08 1.29
CA ARG A 112 9.62 1.32 1.44
C ARG A 112 9.95 2.02 0.12
N VAL A 113 8.93 2.67 -0.45
CA VAL A 113 9.01 3.34 -1.76
C VAL A 113 8.46 4.76 -1.64
N PRO A 114 9.00 5.73 -2.40
CA PRO A 114 8.41 7.06 -2.48
C PRO A 114 6.96 6.99 -2.98
N SER A 115 6.11 7.90 -2.50
CA SER A 115 4.77 8.08 -3.08
C SER A 115 4.87 8.84 -4.40
N VAL A 116 4.05 8.42 -5.38
CA VAL A 116 3.86 9.13 -6.66
C VAL A 116 3.18 10.48 -6.42
N ILE A 117 2.31 10.56 -5.42
CA ILE A 117 1.46 11.74 -5.14
C ILE A 117 2.26 12.80 -4.38
N VAL A 118 3.01 12.38 -3.35
CA VAL A 118 3.80 13.25 -2.48
C VAL A 118 5.21 12.67 -2.43
N GLY A 119 6.15 13.26 -3.18
CA GLY A 119 7.49 12.68 -3.37
C GLY A 119 8.31 12.48 -2.09
N GLU A 120 8.05 13.30 -1.06
CA GLU A 120 8.65 13.17 0.27
C GLU A 120 7.94 12.12 1.15
N GLY A 121 6.75 11.70 0.73
CA GLY A 121 5.95 10.67 1.38
C GLY A 121 6.49 9.27 1.09
N VAL A 122 6.30 8.36 2.05
CA VAL A 122 6.76 6.97 1.95
C VAL A 122 5.57 6.02 2.05
N ASN A 123 5.42 5.20 1.02
CA ASN A 123 4.53 4.06 0.99
C ASN A 123 5.30 2.77 1.28
N LEU A 124 4.56 1.74 1.67
CA LEU A 124 5.06 0.40 1.87
C LEU A 124 4.29 -0.59 1.00
N VAL A 125 5.03 -1.51 0.42
CA VAL A 125 4.51 -2.72 -0.20
C VAL A 125 4.94 -3.89 0.67
N ILE A 126 3.99 -4.39 1.47
CA ILE A 126 4.21 -5.46 2.44
C ILE A 126 3.88 -6.80 1.77
N ASN A 127 4.75 -7.78 1.94
CA ASN A 127 4.69 -9.11 1.33
C ASN A 127 3.96 -10.11 2.24
N PRO A 128 2.72 -10.53 1.89
CA PRO A 128 1.97 -11.49 2.70
C PRO A 128 2.56 -12.90 2.69
N ALA A 129 3.46 -13.21 1.74
CA ALA A 129 4.12 -14.51 1.62
C ALA A 129 5.46 -14.59 2.38
N HIS A 130 5.90 -13.51 3.03
CA HIS A 130 7.10 -13.51 3.86
C HIS A 130 6.80 -14.08 5.25
N HIS A 131 7.71 -14.88 5.82
CA HIS A 131 7.50 -15.58 7.10
C HIS A 131 7.17 -14.62 8.27
N ALA A 132 7.83 -13.46 8.35
CA ALA A 132 7.56 -12.45 9.37
C ALA A 132 6.17 -11.78 9.24
N TYR A 133 5.43 -12.00 8.16
CA TYR A 133 4.07 -11.46 7.99
C TYR A 133 3.10 -11.99 9.06
N GLU A 134 3.37 -13.16 9.63
CA GLU A 134 2.60 -13.70 10.76
C GLU A 134 2.55 -12.75 11.96
N GLN A 135 3.60 -11.94 12.14
CA GLN A 135 3.71 -10.98 13.24
C GLN A 135 3.06 -9.62 12.94
N VAL A 136 2.72 -9.35 11.67
CA VAL A 136 2.03 -8.11 11.27
C VAL A 136 0.63 -8.11 11.88
N LYS A 137 0.19 -6.99 12.47
CA LYS A 137 -1.16 -6.87 13.04
C LYS A 137 -1.95 -5.80 12.30
N LEU A 138 -3.18 -6.14 11.93
CA LEU A 138 -4.13 -5.18 11.34
C LEU A 138 -5.20 -4.90 12.40
N SER A 139 -5.55 -3.63 12.58
CA SER A 139 -6.63 -3.21 13.48
C SER A 139 -7.35 -1.99 12.93
N ILE A 140 -8.67 -1.95 13.11
CA ILE A 140 -9.47 -0.78 12.76
C ILE A 140 -9.23 0.28 13.84
N ALA A 141 -8.67 1.42 13.46
CA ALA A 141 -8.43 2.53 14.37
C ALA A 141 -9.70 3.36 14.57
N ARG A 142 -10.47 3.59 13.50
CA ARG A 142 -11.76 4.29 13.50
C ARG A 142 -12.45 4.17 12.13
N SER A 143 -13.74 4.47 12.10
CA SER A 143 -14.45 4.77 10.85
C SER A 143 -13.83 5.98 10.14
N PHE A 144 -13.91 5.97 8.81
CA PHE A 144 -13.37 7.02 7.96
C PHE A 144 -14.41 7.44 6.93
N SER A 145 -14.48 8.75 6.68
CA SER A 145 -15.20 9.33 5.56
C SER A 145 -14.38 10.49 5.01
N PHE A 146 -14.40 10.66 3.70
CA PHE A 146 -13.84 11.85 3.07
C PHE A 146 -14.70 13.06 3.39
N ASP A 147 -14.06 14.21 3.61
CA ASP A 147 -14.79 15.46 3.76
C ASP A 147 -15.43 15.83 2.42
N PRO A 148 -16.75 16.12 2.35
CA PRO A 148 -17.41 16.47 1.10
C PRO A 148 -16.79 17.66 0.37
N ARG A 149 -16.05 18.54 1.07
CA ARG A 149 -15.31 19.65 0.46
C ARG A 149 -14.19 19.19 -0.47
N MET A 150 -13.67 17.97 -0.30
CA MET A 150 -12.63 17.41 -1.19
C MET A 150 -13.14 17.13 -2.61
N PHE A 151 -14.45 16.92 -2.77
CA PHE A 151 -15.07 16.65 -4.09
C PHE A 151 -15.66 17.90 -4.73
N LYS A 152 -15.71 19.01 -4.00
CA LYS A 152 -16.17 20.30 -4.54
C LYS A 152 -15.04 20.88 -5.39
N ARG A 153 -15.29 20.96 -6.70
CA ARG A 153 -14.47 21.70 -7.65
C ARG A 153 -14.79 23.19 -7.59
#